data_AF-A0A483A057-F1
#
_entry.id   AF-A0A483A057-F1
#
_cell.length_a   1.000
_cell.length_b   1.000
_cell.length_c   1.000
_cell.angle_alpha   90.00
_cell.angle_beta   90.00
_cell.angle_gamma   90.00
#
_symmetry.space_group_name_H-M   'P 1'
#
loop_
_entity.id
_entity.type
_entity.pdbx_description
1 polymer ?
#
loop_
_entity_poly.entity_id
_entity_poly.type
_entity_poly.pdbx_seq_one_letter_code
_entity_poly.pdbx_strand_id
1 'polypeptide(L)'
;MSAAQEVVKQGNFLGAKTIDFLPDWFKTTFMDFSEDLEEANDKGRHIMIYFHQNGCPYCAKLVKDNFHDEELVAKLQKDFDVIEVNMWGDKELTDWTGRDFTEKEFSAYMKIQFTPTLIFLSPQGKTLLRLNGYQSVDKMHATLDYITNKTYLKKSYANHLHKLKQNKTGKLNPHTIFTSAPHLLMRSKNLPAQRVLAVFFEEPNCVECNFFHTKLMPLKQTQDYLKQMQVVRFNALSNEKLINPSGKRTTAKDWYEALKLTYKPAIVFFDKTGNEIIRKDAYFKQYHLHSIMDYVLTGAYKTQPNFQRYIEHKSDKLREQGITVDIWK
;
A
#
# COMPACT_ATOMS: atom_id res chain seq x y z
N MET A 1 37.34 29.46 25.45
CA MET A 1 37.62 28.19 24.76
C MET A 1 36.36 27.79 24.00
N SER A 2 36.37 27.95 22.67
CA SER A 2 35.27 27.49 21.82
C SER A 2 35.45 25.97 21.66
N ALA A 3 34.49 25.19 22.15
CA ALA A 3 34.44 23.76 21.87
C ALA A 3 34.14 23.60 20.38
N ALA A 4 35.11 23.09 19.62
CA ALA A 4 34.88 22.67 18.25
C ALA A 4 33.76 21.63 18.26
N GLN A 5 32.61 21.98 17.67
CA GLN A 5 31.58 20.99 17.38
C GLN A 5 32.19 19.94 16.47
N GLU A 6 32.28 18.69 16.95
CA GLU A 6 32.64 17.56 16.09
C GLU A 6 31.69 17.54 14.90
N VAL A 7 32.25 17.68 13.70
CA VAL A 7 31.49 17.58 12.46
C VAL A 7 31.06 16.12 12.32
N VAL A 8 29.84 15.80 12.76
CA VAL A 8 29.26 14.48 12.59
C VAL A 8 29.14 14.23 11.08
N LYS A 9 29.92 13.29 10.56
CA LYS A 9 29.88 12.90 9.14
C LYS A 9 28.47 12.41 8.81
N GLN A 10 27.84 13.03 7.82
CA GLN A 10 26.48 12.68 7.40
C GLN A 10 26.40 11.21 6.96
N GLY A 11 25.35 10.53 7.40
CA GLY A 11 25.08 9.14 7.03
C GLY A 11 24.73 8.99 5.54
N ASN A 12 25.08 7.82 4.98
CA ASN A 12 24.79 7.50 3.59
C ASN A 12 23.28 7.24 3.37
N PHE A 13 22.79 7.52 2.17
CA PHE A 13 21.46 7.12 1.70
C PHE A 13 21.59 6.03 0.65
N LEU A 14 21.10 4.83 0.96
CA LEU A 14 21.26 3.61 0.16
C LEU A 14 19.90 3.02 -0.24
N GLY A 15 19.91 2.17 -1.25
CA GLY A 15 18.73 1.42 -1.68
C GLY A 15 17.77 2.19 -2.59
N ALA A 16 17.97 3.50 -2.77
CA ALA A 16 17.26 4.26 -3.80
C ALA A 16 17.62 3.76 -5.21
N LYS A 17 16.63 3.74 -6.10
CA LYS A 17 16.83 3.37 -7.50
C LYS A 17 16.10 4.36 -8.39
N THR A 18 16.79 4.83 -9.42
CA THR A 18 16.21 5.61 -10.51
C THR A 18 15.78 4.68 -11.64
N ILE A 19 14.70 5.07 -12.32
CA ILE A 19 14.29 4.51 -13.60
C ILE A 19 14.61 5.61 -14.60
N ASP A 20 15.56 5.37 -15.50
CA ASP A 20 16.01 6.42 -16.43
C ASP A 20 14.95 6.72 -17.48
N PHE A 21 14.24 5.69 -17.94
CA PHE A 21 13.13 5.82 -18.89
C PHE A 21 12.00 4.85 -18.52
N LEU A 22 10.77 5.36 -18.51
CA LEU A 22 9.59 4.51 -18.53
C LEU A 22 9.41 3.89 -19.92
N PRO A 23 8.77 2.73 -20.04
CA PRO A 23 8.55 2.09 -21.34
C PRO A 23 7.79 3.00 -22.31
N ASP A 24 8.22 2.97 -23.57
CA ASP A 24 7.69 3.78 -24.68
C ASP A 24 6.23 3.47 -25.04
N TRP A 25 5.74 2.30 -24.63
CA TRP A 25 4.35 1.89 -24.85
C TRP A 25 3.34 2.52 -23.88
N PHE A 26 3.80 3.26 -22.88
CA PHE A 26 2.91 4.06 -22.03
C PHE A 26 2.18 5.09 -22.90
N LYS A 27 0.94 5.42 -22.51
CA LYS A 27 0.14 6.40 -23.25
C LYS A 27 0.84 7.76 -23.18
N THR A 28 1.05 8.35 -24.36
CA THR A 28 1.37 9.78 -24.45
C THR A 28 0.08 10.55 -24.28
N THR A 29 -0.03 11.31 -23.19
CA THR A 29 -1.22 12.08 -22.80
C THR A 29 -0.87 13.55 -22.63
N PHE A 30 -1.84 14.44 -22.91
CA PHE A 30 -1.77 15.86 -22.54
C PHE A 30 -2.12 16.12 -21.07
N MET A 31 -2.29 15.06 -20.28
CA MET A 31 -2.74 15.07 -18.88
C MET A 31 -4.17 15.59 -18.69
N ASP A 32 -4.99 15.51 -19.75
CA ASP A 32 -6.44 15.63 -19.66
C ASP A 32 -7.05 14.23 -19.51
N PHE A 33 -7.37 13.87 -18.27
CA PHE A 33 -7.91 12.55 -17.98
C PHE A 33 -9.37 12.40 -18.40
N SER A 34 -10.07 13.49 -18.72
CA SER A 34 -11.40 13.43 -19.32
C SER A 34 -11.28 12.90 -20.76
N GLU A 35 -10.41 13.50 -21.56
CA GLU A 35 -10.13 13.06 -22.93
C GLU A 35 -9.56 11.64 -22.96
N ASP A 36 -8.61 11.33 -22.07
CA ASP A 36 -8.02 9.99 -22.00
C ASP A 36 -9.07 8.90 -21.68
N LEU A 37 -10.05 9.20 -20.81
CA LEU A 37 -11.12 8.28 -20.46
C LEU A 37 -12.11 8.08 -21.61
N GLU A 38 -12.44 9.15 -22.34
CA GLU A 38 -13.29 9.08 -23.53
C GLU A 38 -12.63 8.21 -24.61
N GLU A 39 -11.36 8.49 -24.94
CA GLU A 39 -10.61 7.74 -25.95
C GLU A 39 -10.48 6.25 -25.57
N ALA A 40 -10.16 5.96 -24.30
CA ALA A 40 -10.08 4.59 -23.83
C ALA A 40 -11.44 3.89 -23.95
N ASN A 41 -12.53 4.56 -23.61
CA ASN A 41 -13.87 4.00 -23.70
C ASN A 41 -14.30 3.71 -25.15
N ASP A 42 -14.02 4.62 -26.08
CA ASP A 42 -14.31 4.44 -27.50
C ASP A 42 -13.57 3.24 -28.10
N LYS A 43 -12.35 2.97 -27.60
CA LYS A 43 -11.55 1.80 -27.98
C LYS A 43 -11.87 0.54 -27.16
N GLY A 44 -12.81 0.61 -26.21
CA GLY A 44 -13.16 -0.50 -25.32
C GLY A 44 -12.06 -0.88 -24.32
N ARG A 45 -11.13 0.03 -24.04
CA ARG A 45 -9.96 -0.13 -23.15
C ARG A 45 -10.26 0.41 -21.74
N HIS A 46 -9.38 0.06 -20.81
CA HIS A 46 -9.42 0.53 -19.42
C HIS A 46 -8.28 1.49 -19.11
N ILE A 47 -8.49 2.47 -18.23
CA ILE A 47 -7.39 3.33 -17.75
C ILE A 47 -6.70 2.67 -16.55
N MET A 48 -5.38 2.59 -16.61
CA MET A 48 -4.50 2.28 -15.48
C MET A 48 -3.56 3.46 -15.22
N ILE A 49 -3.73 4.14 -14.09
CA ILE A 49 -2.81 5.19 -13.64
C ILE A 49 -1.71 4.57 -12.78
N TYR A 50 -0.46 4.78 -13.17
CA TYR A 50 0.75 4.38 -12.47
C TYR A 50 1.37 5.58 -11.74
N PHE A 51 1.14 5.63 -10.42
CA PHE A 51 1.80 6.61 -9.56
C PHE A 51 3.19 6.13 -9.16
N HIS A 52 4.19 6.97 -9.40
CA HIS A 52 5.60 6.68 -9.08
C HIS A 52 6.29 7.90 -8.47
N GLN A 53 7.57 7.72 -8.11
CA GLN A 53 8.45 8.81 -7.69
C GLN A 53 9.90 8.45 -8.01
N ASN A 54 10.74 9.48 -8.14
CA ASN A 54 12.17 9.31 -8.30
C ASN A 54 12.81 8.65 -7.07
N GLY A 55 13.84 7.84 -7.28
CA GLY A 55 14.55 7.15 -6.19
C GLY A 55 13.77 6.00 -5.54
N CYS A 56 12.61 5.61 -6.09
CA CYS A 56 11.76 4.55 -5.56
C CYS A 56 12.20 3.13 -5.98
N PRO A 57 12.74 2.30 -5.07
CA PRO A 57 13.20 0.97 -5.45
C PRO A 57 12.06 -0.03 -5.73
N TYR A 58 10.89 0.16 -5.13
CA TYR A 58 9.71 -0.66 -5.46
C TYR A 58 9.19 -0.34 -6.86
N CYS A 59 9.29 0.92 -7.29
CA CYS A 59 8.91 1.37 -8.62
C CYS A 59 9.85 0.76 -9.65
N ALA A 60 11.17 0.87 -9.42
CA ALA A 60 12.18 0.24 -10.27
C ALA A 60 11.99 -1.28 -10.37
N LYS A 61 11.63 -1.94 -9.27
CA LYS A 61 11.30 -3.38 -9.28
C LYS A 61 10.03 -3.67 -10.10
N LEU A 62 8.97 -2.88 -9.95
CA LEU A 62 7.74 -3.07 -10.72
C LEU A 62 8.00 -2.89 -12.23
N VAL A 63 8.71 -1.83 -12.63
CA VAL A 63 9.06 -1.58 -14.03
C VAL A 63 9.90 -2.73 -14.58
N LYS A 64 10.94 -3.15 -13.85
CA LYS A 64 11.81 -4.25 -14.29
C LYS A 64 11.05 -5.56 -14.45
N ASP A 65 10.19 -5.91 -13.49
CA ASP A 65 9.59 -7.24 -13.45
C ASP A 65 8.29 -7.32 -14.26
N ASN A 66 7.41 -6.33 -14.16
CA ASN A 66 6.08 -6.37 -14.79
C ASN A 66 6.10 -5.72 -16.18
N PHE A 67 6.74 -4.56 -16.32
CA PHE A 67 6.67 -3.78 -17.57
C PHE A 67 7.69 -4.21 -18.62
N HIS A 68 8.43 -5.30 -18.37
CA HIS A 68 9.28 -6.01 -19.32
C HIS A 68 8.87 -7.49 -19.49
N ASP A 69 7.79 -7.93 -18.87
CA ASP A 69 7.21 -9.25 -19.11
C ASP A 69 6.37 -9.19 -20.39
N GLU A 70 6.76 -9.94 -21.42
CA GLU A 70 6.18 -9.83 -22.77
C GLU A 70 4.66 -10.11 -22.78
N GLU A 71 4.20 -11.12 -22.04
CA GLU A 71 2.78 -11.47 -21.98
C GLU A 71 1.95 -10.40 -21.25
N LEU A 72 2.48 -9.85 -20.16
CA LEU A 72 1.84 -8.80 -19.38
C LEU A 72 1.79 -7.49 -20.16
N VAL A 73 2.89 -7.12 -20.83
CA VAL A 73 2.94 -5.94 -21.71
C VAL A 73 1.94 -6.09 -22.86
N ALA A 74 1.85 -7.26 -23.50
CA ALA A 74 0.85 -7.50 -24.55
C ALA A 74 -0.59 -7.33 -24.03
N LYS A 75 -0.91 -7.80 -22.82
CA LYS A 75 -2.22 -7.57 -22.19
C LYS A 75 -2.47 -6.08 -21.92
N LEU A 76 -1.48 -5.37 -21.36
CA LEU A 76 -1.59 -3.94 -21.09
C LEU A 76 -1.79 -3.15 -22.38
N GLN A 77 -0.95 -3.35 -23.39
CA GLN A 77 -1.06 -2.65 -24.67
C GLN A 77 -2.35 -2.97 -25.42
N LYS A 78 -2.96 -4.14 -25.21
CA LYS A 78 -4.22 -4.50 -25.84
C LYS A 78 -5.43 -3.86 -25.16
N ASP A 79 -5.49 -3.97 -23.83
CA ASP A 79 -6.73 -3.71 -23.08
C ASP A 79 -6.66 -2.45 -22.20
N PHE A 80 -5.50 -1.79 -22.08
CA PHE A 80 -5.28 -0.68 -21.16
C PHE A 80 -4.58 0.53 -21.75
N ASP A 81 -5.07 1.71 -21.40
CA ASP A 81 -4.34 2.96 -21.52
C ASP A 81 -3.60 3.20 -20.20
N VAL A 82 -2.27 3.11 -20.27
CA VAL A 82 -1.40 3.19 -19.09
C VAL A 82 -0.77 4.57 -19.01
N ILE A 83 -1.13 5.33 -17.98
CA ILE A 83 -0.71 6.71 -17.79
C ILE A 83 0.17 6.79 -16.54
N GLU A 84 1.33 7.45 -16.66
CA GLU A 84 2.22 7.71 -15.52
C GLU A 84 1.86 9.01 -14.83
N VAL A 85 1.99 9.05 -13.50
CA VAL A 85 1.91 10.27 -12.70
C VAL A 85 3.05 10.26 -11.70
N ASN A 86 3.93 11.26 -11.75
CA ASN A 86 4.93 11.46 -10.73
C ASN A 86 4.28 12.11 -9.50
N MET A 87 4.28 11.44 -8.35
CA MET A 87 3.59 11.97 -7.16
C MET A 87 4.18 13.27 -6.60
N TRP A 88 5.37 13.66 -7.05
CA TRP A 88 6.04 14.93 -6.74
C TRP A 88 6.18 15.84 -7.94
N GLY A 89 5.60 15.47 -9.08
CA GLY A 89 5.64 16.27 -10.29
C GLY A 89 4.77 17.53 -10.20
N ASP A 90 5.11 18.48 -11.06
CA ASP A 90 4.45 19.77 -11.19
C ASP A 90 3.78 19.93 -12.56
N LYS A 91 3.62 18.84 -13.35
CA LYS A 91 2.83 18.92 -14.60
C LYS A 91 1.37 19.21 -14.25
N GLU A 92 0.75 20.10 -15.02
CA GLU A 92 -0.68 20.35 -14.94
C GLU A 92 -1.46 19.13 -15.42
N LEU A 93 -2.60 18.88 -14.80
CA LEU A 93 -3.44 17.70 -14.99
C LEU A 93 -4.90 18.09 -14.72
N THR A 94 -5.79 17.76 -15.64
CA THR A 94 -7.23 17.94 -15.48
C THR A 94 -7.88 16.57 -15.26
N ASP A 95 -8.62 16.41 -14.16
CA ASP A 95 -9.34 15.16 -13.90
C ASP A 95 -10.63 15.06 -14.74
N TRP A 96 -11.23 13.87 -14.78
CA TRP A 96 -12.49 13.59 -15.48
C TRP A 96 -13.73 14.30 -14.91
N THR A 97 -13.57 15.15 -13.89
CA THR A 97 -14.61 16.05 -13.38
C THR A 97 -14.38 17.50 -13.81
N GLY A 98 -13.34 17.76 -14.60
CA GLY A 98 -12.93 19.09 -15.04
C GLY A 98 -12.21 19.90 -13.96
N ARG A 99 -11.62 19.23 -12.95
CA ARG A 99 -10.83 19.90 -11.92
C ARG A 99 -9.35 19.83 -12.23
N ASP A 100 -8.70 20.97 -12.15
CA ASP A 100 -7.27 21.11 -12.41
C ASP A 100 -6.44 20.85 -11.16
N PHE A 101 -5.30 20.22 -11.36
CA PHE A 101 -4.31 19.87 -10.35
C PHE A 101 -2.91 19.92 -10.97
N THR A 102 -1.90 20.17 -10.15
CA THR A 102 -0.57 19.62 -10.43
C THR A 102 -0.53 18.12 -10.10
N GLU A 103 0.40 17.34 -10.67
CA GLU A 103 0.53 15.90 -10.35
C GLU A 103 0.64 15.61 -8.84
N LYS A 104 1.39 16.44 -8.11
CA LYS A 104 1.51 16.36 -6.64
C LYS A 104 0.19 16.61 -5.90
N GLU A 105 -0.62 17.56 -6.37
CA GLU A 105 -1.93 17.86 -5.79
C GLU A 105 -2.93 16.77 -6.11
N PHE A 106 -2.90 16.26 -7.34
CA PHE A 106 -3.71 15.12 -7.75
C PHE A 106 -3.37 13.87 -6.94
N SER A 107 -2.08 13.60 -6.72
CA SER A 107 -1.62 12.47 -5.89
C SER A 107 -2.07 12.61 -4.42
N ALA A 108 -2.03 13.83 -3.87
CA ALA A 108 -2.56 14.12 -2.54
C ALA A 108 -4.09 13.94 -2.48
N TYR A 109 -4.81 14.45 -3.48
CA TYR A 109 -6.27 14.30 -3.62
C TYR A 109 -6.67 12.82 -3.70
N MET A 110 -5.93 12.02 -4.47
CA MET A 110 -6.12 10.58 -4.60
C MET A 110 -5.62 9.79 -3.38
N LYS A 111 -5.07 10.46 -2.36
CA LYS A 111 -4.54 9.87 -1.12
C LYS A 111 -3.46 8.82 -1.39
N ILE A 112 -2.52 9.13 -2.29
CA ILE A 112 -1.36 8.28 -2.56
C ILE A 112 -0.38 8.40 -1.40
N GLN A 113 -0.14 7.28 -0.69
CA GLN A 113 0.72 7.20 0.49
C GLN A 113 1.97 6.36 0.25
N PHE A 114 1.99 5.60 -0.85
CA PHE A 114 3.04 4.66 -1.20
C PHE A 114 3.24 4.69 -2.71
N THR A 115 4.45 4.41 -3.16
CA THR A 115 4.73 4.13 -4.56
C THR A 115 5.46 2.78 -4.71
N PRO A 116 5.24 2.06 -5.82
CA PRO A 116 4.27 2.39 -6.86
C PRO A 116 2.82 2.21 -6.37
N THR A 117 1.89 2.98 -6.91
CA THR A 117 0.45 2.71 -6.75
C THR A 117 -0.20 2.64 -8.13
N LEU A 118 -0.98 1.58 -8.35
CA LEU A 118 -1.76 1.39 -9.56
C LEU A 118 -3.23 1.65 -9.25
N ILE A 119 -3.87 2.53 -10.02
CA ILE A 119 -5.31 2.79 -9.94
C ILE A 119 -5.94 2.45 -11.28
N PHE A 120 -6.90 1.53 -11.24
CA PHE A 120 -7.72 1.16 -12.40
C PHE A 120 -9.04 1.91 -12.35
N LEU A 121 -9.43 2.56 -13.43
CA LEU A 121 -10.66 3.36 -13.50
C LEU A 121 -11.73 2.69 -14.35
N SER A 122 -13.00 2.96 -14.01
CA SER A 122 -14.13 2.69 -14.89
C SER A 122 -14.19 3.75 -15.99
N PRO A 123 -15.00 3.54 -17.03
CA PRO A 123 -15.21 4.56 -18.06
C PRO A 123 -15.76 5.90 -17.55
N GLN A 124 -16.26 5.94 -16.30
CA GLN A 124 -16.79 7.14 -15.64
C GLN A 124 -15.79 7.70 -14.61
N GLY A 125 -14.52 7.30 -14.66
CA GLY A 125 -13.48 7.74 -13.73
C GLY A 125 -13.60 7.16 -12.31
N LYS A 126 -14.50 6.20 -12.06
CA LYS A 126 -14.61 5.58 -10.74
C LYS A 126 -13.46 4.59 -10.53
N THR A 127 -12.75 4.67 -9.39
CA THR A 127 -11.74 3.66 -9.04
C THR A 127 -12.37 2.26 -8.89
N LEU A 128 -12.00 1.36 -9.80
CA LEU A 128 -12.35 -0.06 -9.77
C LEU A 128 -11.47 -0.82 -8.77
N LEU A 129 -10.16 -0.57 -8.83
CA LEU A 129 -9.17 -1.23 -8.01
C LEU A 129 -7.99 -0.30 -7.74
N ARG A 130 -7.45 -0.38 -6.53
CA ARG A 130 -6.19 0.26 -6.13
C ARG A 130 -5.24 -0.81 -5.63
N LEU A 131 -4.05 -0.86 -6.18
CA LEU A 131 -2.96 -1.71 -5.70
C LEU A 131 -1.82 -0.82 -5.22
N ASN A 132 -1.42 -0.99 -3.97
CA ASN A 132 -0.29 -0.26 -3.39
C ASN A 132 0.96 -1.16 -3.40
N GLY A 133 2.11 -0.54 -3.61
CA GLY A 133 3.41 -1.19 -3.63
C GLY A 133 3.59 -2.18 -4.80
N TYR A 134 4.74 -2.87 -4.77
CA TYR A 134 5.09 -3.87 -5.77
C TYR A 134 4.07 -5.03 -5.84
N GLN A 135 3.77 -5.48 -7.05
CA GLN A 135 2.96 -6.66 -7.34
C GLN A 135 3.81 -7.69 -8.08
N SER A 136 3.69 -8.97 -7.72
CA SER A 136 4.31 -10.05 -8.50
C SER A 136 3.65 -10.16 -9.87
N VAL A 137 4.40 -10.67 -10.85
CA VAL A 137 3.94 -10.89 -12.23
C VAL A 137 2.66 -11.74 -12.25
N ASP A 138 2.64 -12.89 -11.56
CA ASP A 138 1.45 -13.74 -11.44
C ASP A 138 0.21 -13.00 -10.90
N LYS A 139 0.40 -12.18 -9.85
CA LYS A 139 -0.68 -11.39 -9.28
C LYS A 139 -1.14 -10.31 -10.26
N MET A 140 -0.23 -9.73 -11.04
CA MET A 140 -0.59 -8.75 -12.05
C MET A 140 -1.40 -9.36 -13.17
N HIS A 141 -1.04 -10.54 -13.70
CA HIS A 141 -1.89 -11.25 -14.67
C HIS A 141 -3.30 -11.47 -14.13
N ALA A 142 -3.43 -12.02 -12.90
CA ALA A 142 -4.72 -12.23 -12.26
C ALA A 142 -5.51 -10.93 -12.04
N THR A 143 -4.81 -9.79 -11.90
CA THR A 143 -5.38 -8.45 -11.77
C THR A 143 -5.90 -7.94 -13.09
N LEU A 144 -5.09 -7.98 -14.15
CA LEU A 144 -5.51 -7.55 -15.48
C LEU A 144 -6.73 -8.38 -15.92
N ASP A 145 -6.69 -9.70 -15.76
CA ASP A 145 -7.81 -10.59 -16.06
C ASP A 145 -9.08 -10.26 -15.24
N TYR A 146 -8.93 -9.77 -14.01
CA TYR A 146 -10.07 -9.33 -13.18
C TYR A 146 -10.75 -8.09 -13.76
N ILE A 147 -9.95 -7.15 -14.29
CA ILE A 147 -10.43 -5.90 -14.87
C ILE A 147 -11.00 -6.14 -16.28
N THR A 148 -10.24 -6.78 -17.17
CA THR A 148 -10.64 -7.00 -18.58
C THR A 148 -11.91 -7.86 -18.69
N ASN A 149 -12.03 -8.90 -17.87
CA ASN A 149 -13.24 -9.74 -17.85
C ASN A 149 -14.42 -9.08 -17.10
N LYS A 150 -14.29 -7.82 -16.68
CA LYS A 150 -15.29 -7.06 -15.91
C LYS A 150 -15.77 -7.80 -14.66
N THR A 151 -14.88 -8.59 -14.06
CA THR A 151 -15.20 -9.45 -12.92
C THR A 151 -15.57 -8.61 -11.70
N TYR A 152 -15.08 -7.38 -11.64
CA TYR A 152 -15.43 -6.37 -10.64
C TYR A 152 -16.92 -6.03 -10.54
N LEU A 153 -17.71 -6.30 -11.59
CA LEU A 153 -19.17 -6.11 -11.54
C LEU A 153 -19.88 -7.19 -10.71
N LYS A 154 -19.24 -8.35 -10.50
CA LYS A 154 -19.87 -9.52 -9.88
C LYS A 154 -19.33 -9.85 -8.50
N LYS A 155 -18.03 -9.61 -8.26
CA LYS A 155 -17.37 -9.98 -7.00
C LYS A 155 -16.20 -9.05 -6.67
N SER A 156 -15.88 -8.95 -5.38
CA SER A 156 -14.72 -8.20 -4.89
C SER A 156 -13.41 -8.80 -5.39
N TYR A 157 -12.36 -7.98 -5.47
CA TYR A 157 -11.02 -8.43 -5.87
C TYR A 157 -10.43 -9.44 -4.87
N ALA A 158 -10.68 -9.22 -3.57
CA ALA A 158 -10.33 -10.17 -2.52
C ALA A 158 -10.96 -11.55 -2.78
N ASN A 159 -12.27 -11.60 -3.09
CA ASN A 159 -12.97 -12.84 -3.42
C ASN A 159 -12.40 -13.51 -4.69
N HIS A 160 -12.04 -12.71 -5.70
CA HIS A 160 -11.39 -13.20 -6.90
C HIS A 160 -10.06 -13.91 -6.60
N LEU A 161 -9.15 -13.24 -5.89
CA LEU A 161 -7.86 -13.86 -5.49
C LEU A 161 -8.05 -15.07 -4.57
N HIS A 162 -9.02 -15.02 -3.65
CA HIS A 162 -9.34 -16.16 -2.80
C HIS A 162 -9.77 -17.39 -3.61
N LYS A 163 -10.43 -17.22 -4.76
CA LYS A 163 -10.82 -18.36 -5.61
C LYS A 163 -9.63 -18.99 -6.31
N LEU A 164 -8.61 -18.22 -6.66
CA LEU A 164 -7.37 -18.71 -7.29
C LEU A 164 -6.46 -19.45 -6.31
N LYS A 165 -6.60 -19.20 -5.00
CA LYS A 165 -5.83 -19.90 -3.96
C LYS A 165 -6.21 -21.38 -3.90
N GLN A 166 -5.23 -22.24 -4.15
CA GLN A 166 -5.40 -23.70 -4.14
C GLN A 166 -5.65 -24.25 -2.73
N ASN A 167 -4.79 -23.93 -1.76
CA ASN A 167 -4.89 -24.47 -0.39
C ASN A 167 -5.29 -23.42 0.64
N LYS A 168 -6.57 -23.44 1.06
CA LYS A 168 -7.18 -22.47 1.99
C LYS A 168 -7.25 -22.96 3.44
N THR A 169 -6.88 -24.22 3.69
CA THR A 169 -6.96 -24.84 5.02
C THR A 169 -5.60 -24.80 5.71
N GLY A 170 -5.60 -24.94 7.04
CA GLY A 170 -4.39 -24.93 7.85
C GLY A 170 -4.44 -23.89 8.96
N LYS A 171 -3.33 -23.77 9.69
CA LYS A 171 -3.18 -22.86 10.83
C LYS A 171 -2.39 -21.63 10.41
N LEU A 172 -2.69 -20.50 11.04
CA LEU A 172 -1.86 -19.30 10.94
C LEU A 172 -0.60 -19.44 11.82
N ASN A 173 0.48 -18.73 11.47
CA ASN A 173 1.77 -18.78 12.17
C ASN A 173 1.66 -18.34 13.64
N PRO A 174 1.86 -19.19 14.65
CA PRO A 174 1.60 -18.82 16.04
C PRO A 174 2.54 -17.70 16.54
N HIS A 175 2.02 -16.77 17.35
CA HIS A 175 2.83 -15.80 18.08
C HIS A 175 2.06 -15.30 19.31
N THR A 176 2.75 -15.13 20.44
CA THR A 176 2.16 -14.69 21.71
C THR A 176 1.79 -13.21 21.78
N ILE A 177 2.06 -12.43 20.72
CA ILE A 177 1.75 -10.99 20.69
C ILE A 177 0.27 -10.76 20.41
N PHE A 178 -0.36 -11.72 19.72
CA PHE A 178 -1.73 -11.60 19.29
C PHE A 178 -2.64 -11.86 20.48
N THR A 179 -3.56 -10.92 20.70
CA THR A 179 -4.61 -11.11 21.71
C THR A 179 -5.50 -12.29 21.29
N SER A 180 -6.01 -13.05 22.26
CA SER A 180 -6.98 -14.12 22.01
C SER A 180 -8.41 -13.59 21.85
N ALA A 181 -9.28 -14.39 21.24
CA ALA A 181 -10.72 -14.12 21.18
C ALA A 181 -11.35 -14.12 22.60
N PRO A 182 -12.50 -13.46 22.82
CA PRO A 182 -13.31 -12.72 21.83
C PRO A 182 -12.74 -11.34 21.47
N HIS A 183 -12.88 -10.96 20.20
CA HIS A 183 -12.38 -9.69 19.68
C HIS A 183 -13.46 -8.60 19.68
N LEU A 184 -13.47 -7.79 20.74
CA LEU A 184 -14.28 -6.58 20.88
C LEU A 184 -13.38 -5.36 20.66
N LEU A 185 -13.33 -4.85 19.43
CA LEU A 185 -12.37 -3.80 19.04
C LEU A 185 -12.96 -2.39 19.03
N MET A 186 -14.25 -2.28 19.35
CA MET A 186 -15.00 -1.02 19.37
C MET A 186 -14.29 0.05 20.19
N ARG A 187 -14.23 1.24 19.63
CA ARG A 187 -13.57 2.41 20.22
C ARG A 187 -14.17 3.67 19.60
N SER A 188 -14.19 4.77 20.34
CA SER A 188 -14.77 6.03 19.87
C SER A 188 -14.12 7.22 20.57
N LYS A 189 -14.53 8.45 20.22
CA LYS A 189 -14.12 9.65 20.97
C LYS A 189 -14.61 9.62 22.42
N ASN A 190 -15.79 9.06 22.67
CA ASN A 190 -16.40 8.97 24.00
C ASN A 190 -15.87 7.78 24.81
N LEU A 191 -15.34 6.77 24.14
CA LEU A 191 -14.73 5.59 24.75
C LEU A 191 -13.43 5.23 24.01
N PRO A 192 -12.36 6.01 24.21
CA PRO A 192 -11.10 5.76 23.54
C PRO A 192 -10.39 4.53 24.14
N ALA A 193 -9.75 3.74 23.27
CA ALA A 193 -8.91 2.64 23.69
C ALA A 193 -7.61 3.14 24.34
N GLN A 194 -7.01 2.34 25.22
CA GLN A 194 -5.75 2.69 25.89
C GLN A 194 -4.56 2.76 24.91
N ARG A 195 -4.55 1.87 23.91
CA ARG A 195 -3.49 1.72 22.92
C ARG A 195 -4.06 1.84 21.50
N VAL A 196 -3.21 2.29 20.57
CA VAL A 196 -3.47 2.15 19.13
C VAL A 196 -3.57 0.66 18.77
N LEU A 197 -4.29 0.34 17.69
CA LEU A 197 -4.56 -1.03 17.29
C LEU A 197 -3.85 -1.38 15.98
N ALA A 198 -3.17 -2.52 15.96
CA ALA A 198 -2.68 -3.15 14.75
C ALA A 198 -3.49 -4.42 14.47
N VAL A 199 -4.19 -4.45 13.34
CA VAL A 199 -5.01 -5.58 12.90
C VAL A 199 -4.32 -6.30 11.77
N PHE A 200 -3.89 -7.53 12.03
CA PHE A 200 -3.28 -8.41 11.05
C PHE A 200 -4.35 -9.23 10.33
N PHE A 201 -4.30 -9.25 9.02
CA PHE A 201 -5.06 -10.17 8.18
C PHE A 201 -4.10 -11.10 7.46
N GLU A 202 -4.17 -12.38 7.82
CA GLU A 202 -3.32 -13.44 7.29
C GLU A 202 -4.19 -14.54 6.67
N GLU A 203 -3.56 -15.51 6.03
CA GLU A 203 -4.24 -16.72 5.57
C GLU A 203 -3.31 -17.93 5.72
N PRO A 204 -3.86 -19.16 5.81
CA PRO A 204 -3.06 -20.37 5.75
C PRO A 204 -2.26 -20.48 4.44
N ASN A 205 -1.10 -21.13 4.49
CA ASN A 205 -0.24 -21.38 3.33
C ASN A 205 0.06 -20.08 2.54
N CYS A 206 0.50 -19.05 3.26
CA CYS A 206 0.81 -17.72 2.73
C CYS A 206 2.31 -17.50 2.83
N VAL A 207 3.00 -17.48 1.68
CA VAL A 207 4.48 -17.37 1.61
C VAL A 207 4.93 -16.05 2.24
N GLU A 208 4.24 -14.97 1.94
CA GLU A 208 4.51 -13.63 2.43
C GLU A 208 4.24 -13.51 3.94
N CYS A 209 3.24 -14.24 4.45
CA CYS A 209 2.95 -14.31 5.88
C CYS A 209 4.07 -15.07 6.59
N ASN A 210 4.49 -16.22 6.04
CA ASN A 210 5.61 -16.99 6.57
C ASN A 210 6.91 -16.17 6.54
N PHE A 211 7.16 -15.42 5.47
CA PHE A 211 8.28 -14.49 5.38
C PHE A 211 8.23 -13.43 6.50
N PHE A 212 7.07 -12.79 6.69
CA PHE A 212 6.91 -11.81 7.77
C PHE A 212 7.24 -12.44 9.14
N HIS A 213 6.67 -13.61 9.45
CA HIS A 213 6.87 -14.29 10.74
C HIS A 213 8.29 -14.78 10.97
N THR A 214 9.03 -15.11 9.91
CA THR A 214 10.40 -15.66 10.00
C THR A 214 11.47 -14.58 9.91
N LYS A 215 11.22 -13.46 9.21
CA LYS A 215 12.24 -12.44 8.93
C LYS A 215 11.99 -11.10 9.61
N LEU A 216 10.74 -10.65 9.70
CA LEU A 216 10.41 -9.32 10.23
C LEU A 216 9.92 -9.37 11.67
N MET A 217 9.10 -10.36 12.00
CA MET A 217 8.52 -10.55 13.32
C MET A 217 9.59 -10.75 14.42
N PRO A 218 10.66 -11.55 14.22
CA PRO A 218 11.65 -11.78 15.29
C PRO A 218 12.55 -10.59 15.59
N LEU A 219 12.56 -9.56 14.72
CA LEU A 219 13.40 -8.38 14.93
C LEU A 219 12.98 -7.65 16.20
N LYS A 220 13.96 -7.34 17.07
CA LYS A 220 13.73 -6.64 18.33
C LYS A 220 12.90 -5.37 18.14
N GLN A 221 13.24 -4.56 17.13
CA GLN A 221 12.51 -3.32 16.83
C GLN A 221 11.04 -3.57 16.45
N THR A 222 10.73 -4.62 15.67
CA THR A 222 9.34 -5.01 15.37
C THR A 222 8.58 -5.37 16.64
N GLN A 223 9.20 -6.18 17.51
CA GLN A 223 8.60 -6.58 18.78
C GLN A 223 8.38 -5.38 19.72
N ASP A 224 9.34 -4.47 19.81
CA ASP A 224 9.27 -3.28 20.65
C ASP A 224 8.14 -2.35 20.20
N TYR A 225 7.93 -2.19 18.90
CA TYR A 225 6.79 -1.44 18.38
C TYR A 225 5.47 -2.14 18.67
N LEU A 226 5.35 -3.45 18.37
CA LEU A 226 4.10 -4.19 18.54
C LEU A 226 3.66 -4.30 20.00
N LYS A 227 4.59 -4.42 20.96
CA LYS A 227 4.29 -4.46 22.40
C LYS A 227 3.61 -3.18 22.92
N GLN A 228 3.81 -2.05 22.24
CA GLN A 228 3.17 -0.77 22.58
C GLN A 228 1.74 -0.64 22.02
N MET A 229 1.33 -1.58 21.17
CA MET A 229 0.01 -1.58 20.52
C MET A 229 -0.90 -2.63 21.16
N GLN A 230 -2.19 -2.54 20.88
CA GLN A 230 -3.07 -3.70 20.90
C GLN A 230 -2.89 -4.42 19.56
N VAL A 231 -2.51 -5.70 19.58
CA VAL A 231 -2.26 -6.47 18.35
C VAL A 231 -3.24 -7.62 18.27
N VAL A 232 -3.98 -7.68 17.17
CA VAL A 232 -4.94 -8.75 16.89
C VAL A 232 -4.68 -9.30 15.50
N ARG A 233 -5.09 -10.55 15.28
CA ARG A 233 -4.91 -11.22 14.01
C ARG A 233 -6.15 -12.01 13.65
N PHE A 234 -6.51 -11.91 12.38
CA PHE A 234 -7.60 -12.66 11.78
C PHE A 234 -7.13 -13.47 10.58
N ASN A 235 -7.76 -14.62 10.39
CA ASN A 235 -7.71 -15.32 9.11
C ASN A 235 -8.66 -14.61 8.13
N ALA A 236 -8.12 -13.98 7.10
CA ALA A 236 -8.88 -13.25 6.08
C ALA A 236 -9.85 -14.12 5.27
N LEU A 237 -9.81 -15.45 5.44
CA LEU A 237 -10.71 -16.41 4.82
C LEU A 237 -11.79 -16.93 5.80
N SER A 238 -11.71 -16.62 7.09
CA SER A 238 -12.60 -17.21 8.11
C SER A 238 -13.88 -16.40 8.35
N ASN A 239 -14.92 -17.11 8.76
CA ASN A 239 -16.16 -16.51 9.27
C ASN A 239 -16.09 -16.22 10.79
N GLU A 240 -14.89 -16.07 11.33
CA GLU A 240 -14.71 -15.74 12.75
C GLU A 240 -15.40 -14.40 13.04
N LYS A 241 -16.29 -14.40 14.03
CA LYS A 241 -17.11 -13.23 14.37
C LYS A 241 -16.33 -12.28 15.27
N LEU A 242 -16.41 -10.99 14.97
CA LEU A 242 -15.82 -9.93 15.78
C LEU A 242 -16.69 -8.66 15.78
N ILE A 243 -16.36 -7.73 16.68
CA ILE A 243 -16.82 -6.34 16.61
C ILE A 243 -15.64 -5.48 16.19
N ASN A 244 -15.75 -4.82 15.05
CA ASN A 244 -14.68 -4.00 14.50
C ASN A 244 -14.53 -2.66 15.27
N PRO A 245 -13.51 -1.82 14.96
CA PRO A 245 -13.29 -0.54 15.62
C PRO A 245 -14.47 0.42 15.60
N SER A 246 -15.32 0.37 14.57
CA SER A 246 -16.51 1.22 14.45
C SER A 246 -17.74 0.65 15.21
N GLY A 247 -17.60 -0.46 15.94
CA GLY A 247 -18.70 -1.12 16.64
C GLY A 247 -19.58 -2.03 15.78
N LYS A 248 -19.24 -2.24 14.50
CA LYS A 248 -20.00 -3.10 13.59
C LYS A 248 -19.66 -4.56 13.83
N ARG A 249 -20.69 -5.39 14.01
CA ARG A 249 -20.57 -6.87 14.00
C ARG A 249 -20.26 -7.33 12.57
N THR A 250 -19.23 -8.14 12.42
CA THR A 250 -18.77 -8.63 11.11
C THR A 250 -18.02 -9.96 11.27
N THR A 251 -17.55 -10.52 10.16
CA THR A 251 -16.60 -11.63 10.15
C THR A 251 -15.22 -11.15 9.71
N ALA A 252 -14.17 -11.90 10.03
CA ALA A 252 -12.82 -11.63 9.56
C ALA A 252 -12.75 -11.46 8.03
N LYS A 253 -13.37 -12.39 7.29
CA LYS A 253 -13.45 -12.35 5.83
C LYS A 253 -14.19 -11.11 5.33
N ASP A 254 -15.39 -10.85 5.83
CA ASP A 254 -16.20 -9.72 5.35
C ASP A 254 -15.53 -8.38 5.67
N TRP A 255 -14.81 -8.29 6.79
CA TRP A 255 -14.07 -7.08 7.13
C TRP A 255 -12.86 -6.85 6.23
N TYR A 256 -12.11 -7.91 5.90
CA TYR A 256 -11.02 -7.83 4.93
C TYR A 256 -11.52 -7.34 3.56
N GLU A 257 -12.66 -7.87 3.10
CA GLU A 257 -13.30 -7.44 1.85
C GLU A 257 -13.81 -5.99 1.93
N ALA A 258 -14.45 -5.61 3.04
CA ALA A 258 -14.98 -4.25 3.24
C ALA A 258 -13.87 -3.19 3.30
N LEU A 259 -12.70 -3.54 3.84
CA LEU A 259 -11.51 -2.69 3.82
C LEU A 259 -10.87 -2.62 2.42
N LYS A 260 -11.32 -3.42 1.46
CA LYS A 260 -10.76 -3.56 0.10
C LYS A 260 -9.26 -3.92 0.11
N LEU A 261 -8.85 -4.76 1.06
CA LEU A 261 -7.46 -5.20 1.18
C LEU A 261 -7.09 -6.16 0.03
N THR A 262 -5.87 -6.03 -0.45
CA THR A 262 -5.39 -6.70 -1.67
C THR A 262 -4.17 -7.57 -1.42
N TYR A 263 -3.62 -7.57 -0.20
CA TYR A 263 -2.38 -8.27 0.15
C TYR A 263 -2.48 -8.98 1.50
N LYS A 264 -1.65 -10.02 1.69
CA LYS A 264 -1.49 -10.71 2.98
C LYS A 264 0.00 -10.98 3.26
N PRO A 265 0.53 -10.76 4.47
CA PRO A 265 -0.16 -10.20 5.62
C PRO A 265 -0.43 -8.71 5.39
N ALA A 266 -1.69 -8.33 5.51
CA ALA A 266 -2.09 -6.93 5.61
C ALA A 266 -2.10 -6.54 7.09
N ILE A 267 -1.68 -5.31 7.38
CA ILE A 267 -1.70 -4.74 8.73
C ILE A 267 -2.40 -3.40 8.65
N VAL A 268 -3.54 -3.26 9.31
CA VAL A 268 -4.28 -2.00 9.37
C VAL A 268 -4.13 -1.39 10.75
N PHE A 269 -3.68 -0.14 10.79
CA PHE A 269 -3.44 0.59 12.03
C PHE A 269 -4.57 1.56 12.31
N PHE A 270 -5.16 1.47 13.50
CA PHE A 270 -6.23 2.36 13.96
C PHE A 270 -5.79 3.16 15.17
N ASP A 271 -6.25 4.40 15.24
CA ASP A 271 -6.06 5.25 16.40
C ASP A 271 -6.89 4.77 17.61
N LYS A 272 -6.75 5.47 18.73
CA LYS A 272 -7.46 5.16 19.97
C LYS A 272 -8.99 5.36 19.85
N THR A 273 -9.47 6.07 18.84
CA THR A 273 -10.88 6.41 18.62
C THR A 273 -11.53 5.66 17.46
N GLY A 274 -10.79 4.83 16.72
CA GLY A 274 -11.33 3.95 15.69
C GLY A 274 -11.11 4.41 14.26
N ASN A 275 -10.42 5.53 14.05
CA ASN A 275 -10.06 5.97 12.71
C ASN A 275 -8.85 5.18 12.23
N GLU A 276 -8.88 4.76 10.98
CA GLU A 276 -7.70 4.20 10.33
C GLU A 276 -6.65 5.29 10.13
N ILE A 277 -5.41 5.01 10.54
CA ILE A 277 -4.26 5.90 10.37
C ILE A 277 -3.58 5.61 9.04
N ILE A 278 -3.20 4.35 8.84
CA ILE A 278 -2.42 3.88 7.70
C ILE A 278 -2.50 2.35 7.67
N ARG A 279 -2.12 1.75 6.55
CA ARG A 279 -2.06 0.30 6.39
C ARG A 279 -0.82 -0.14 5.63
N LYS A 280 -0.31 -1.32 5.99
CA LYS A 280 0.50 -2.15 5.10
C LYS A 280 -0.46 -3.07 4.33
N ASP A 281 -0.70 -2.76 3.07
CA ASP A 281 -1.47 -3.61 2.14
C ASP A 281 -0.64 -3.95 0.90
N ALA A 282 0.64 -4.21 1.12
CA ALA A 282 1.62 -4.48 0.09
C ALA A 282 2.85 -5.22 0.65
N TYR A 283 3.74 -5.63 -0.25
CA TYR A 283 5.10 -6.04 0.09
C TYR A 283 5.93 -4.83 0.53
N PHE A 284 6.24 -4.76 1.82
CA PHE A 284 7.14 -3.76 2.41
C PHE A 284 8.25 -4.46 3.17
N LYS A 285 9.48 -4.01 2.92
CA LYS A 285 10.67 -4.42 3.66
C LYS A 285 10.75 -3.74 5.03
N GLN A 286 11.79 -4.10 5.79
CA GLN A 286 11.95 -3.72 7.18
C GLN A 286 11.84 -2.20 7.36
N TYR A 287 12.58 -1.41 6.57
CA TYR A 287 12.60 0.04 6.73
C TYR A 287 11.20 0.67 6.67
N HIS A 288 10.41 0.28 5.67
CA HIS A 288 9.07 0.82 5.44
C HIS A 288 8.09 0.35 6.51
N LEU A 289 8.14 -0.92 6.91
CA LEU A 289 7.31 -1.46 8.00
C LEU A 289 7.57 -0.71 9.31
N HIS A 290 8.84 -0.53 9.68
CA HIS A 290 9.24 0.16 10.90
C HIS A 290 8.86 1.64 10.87
N SER A 291 9.02 2.30 9.73
CA SER A 291 8.56 3.69 9.56
C SER A 291 7.05 3.84 9.67
N ILE A 292 6.24 2.88 9.18
CA ILE A 292 4.79 2.88 9.40
C ILE A 292 4.46 2.76 10.91
N MET A 293 5.09 1.81 11.61
CA MET A 293 4.84 1.61 13.04
C MET A 293 5.24 2.82 13.88
N ASP A 294 6.38 3.42 13.56
CA ASP A 294 6.88 4.63 14.17
C ASP A 294 5.96 5.83 13.92
N TYR A 295 5.50 6.02 12.68
CA TYR A 295 4.53 7.05 12.30
C TYR A 295 3.22 6.95 13.10
N VAL A 296 2.76 5.72 13.35
CA VAL A 296 1.57 5.42 14.17
C VAL A 296 1.81 5.70 15.64
N LEU A 297 2.92 5.22 16.21
CA LEU A 297 3.20 5.30 17.66
C LEU A 297 3.54 6.72 18.11
N THR A 298 4.29 7.47 17.29
CA THR A 298 4.65 8.87 17.57
C THR A 298 3.47 9.81 17.38
N GLY A 299 2.44 9.39 16.64
CA GLY A 299 1.33 10.26 16.26
C GLY A 299 1.67 11.28 15.18
N ALA A 300 2.80 11.10 14.48
CA ALA A 300 3.28 12.03 13.45
C ALA A 300 2.24 12.31 12.35
N TYR A 301 1.37 11.33 12.06
CA TYR A 301 0.26 11.43 11.11
C TYR A 301 -0.70 12.60 11.35
N LYS A 302 -0.73 13.14 12.57
CA LYS A 302 -1.58 14.29 12.91
C LYS A 302 -1.04 15.62 12.37
N THR A 303 0.27 15.70 12.16
CA THR A 303 0.97 16.94 11.75
C THR A 303 1.53 16.84 10.34
N GLN A 304 1.90 15.64 9.91
CA GLN A 304 2.31 15.33 8.55
C GLN A 304 1.44 14.19 8.03
N PRO A 305 0.35 14.46 7.30
CA PRO A 305 -0.56 13.42 6.81
C PRO A 305 -0.04 12.65 5.58
N ASN A 306 1.02 13.14 4.94
CA ASN A 306 1.69 12.45 3.84
C ASN A 306 2.84 11.59 4.38
N PHE A 307 2.68 10.27 4.28
CA PHE A 307 3.66 9.31 4.79
C PHE A 307 4.99 9.36 4.04
N GLN A 308 4.99 9.66 2.73
CA GLN A 308 6.24 9.76 1.96
C GLN A 308 7.09 10.96 2.45
N ARG A 309 6.48 12.13 2.65
CA ARG A 309 7.16 13.28 3.27
C ARG A 309 7.67 12.97 4.68
N TYR A 310 6.90 12.21 5.45
CA TYR A 310 7.34 11.78 6.78
C TYR A 310 8.60 10.92 6.72
N ILE A 311 8.65 9.91 5.85
CA ILE A 311 9.81 9.02 5.76
C ILE A 311 11.04 9.70 5.16
N GLU A 312 10.86 10.64 4.23
CA GLU A 312 11.95 11.47 3.69
C GLU A 312 12.58 12.30 4.82
N HIS A 313 11.78 13.11 5.53
CA HIS A 313 12.27 13.91 6.66
C HIS A 313 12.90 13.07 7.77
N LYS A 314 12.34 11.88 8.03
CA LYS A 314 12.94 10.94 8.99
C LYS A 314 14.30 10.45 8.52
N SER A 315 14.44 10.12 7.23
CA SER A 315 15.69 9.67 6.64
C SER A 315 16.76 10.75 6.75
N ASP A 316 16.40 11.99 6.45
CA ASP A 316 17.33 13.13 6.52
C ASP A 316 17.81 13.38 7.94
N LYS A 317 16.90 13.38 8.93
CA LYS A 317 17.27 13.52 10.35
C LYS A 317 18.21 12.42 10.84
N LEU A 318 17.98 11.17 10.44
CA LEU A 318 18.89 10.06 10.78
C LEU A 318 20.27 10.27 10.15
N ARG A 319 20.31 10.72 8.90
CA ARG A 319 21.56 10.97 8.19
C ARG A 319 22.34 12.16 8.78
N GLU A 320 21.66 13.23 9.18
CA GLU A 320 22.27 14.36 9.91
C GLU A 320 22.93 13.90 11.22
N GLN A 321 22.42 12.83 11.83
CA GLN A 321 23.00 12.19 13.02
C GLN A 321 24.11 11.18 12.69
N GLY A 322 24.53 11.08 11.42
CA GLY A 322 25.54 10.13 10.95
C GLY A 322 25.03 8.70 10.74
N ILE A 323 23.73 8.44 10.88
CA ILE A 323 23.14 7.11 10.71
C ILE A 323 22.91 6.85 9.22
N THR A 324 23.48 5.76 8.71
CA THR A 324 23.21 5.31 7.33
C THR A 324 21.79 4.77 7.21
N VAL A 325 21.06 5.25 6.22
CA VAL A 325 19.69 4.84 5.90
C VAL A 325 19.71 4.01 4.62
N ASP A 326 19.23 2.77 4.69
CA ASP A 326 19.00 1.91 3.53
C ASP A 326 17.49 1.64 3.41
N ILE A 327 16.86 2.27 2.42
CA ILE A 327 15.42 2.18 2.22
C ILE A 327 14.99 0.85 1.56
N TRP A 328 15.94 0.07 1.06
CA TRP A 328 15.72 -1.25 0.45
C TRP A 328 16.10 -2.42 1.36
N LYS A 329 16.35 -2.15 2.63
CA LYS A 329 16.63 -3.16 3.64
C LYS A 329 15.37 -3.82 4.20
#